data_AF-J6ILN9-F1
#
_entry.id   AF-J6ILN9-F1
#
_cell.length_a   1.000
_cell.length_b   1.000
_cell.length_c   1.000
_cell.angle_alpha   90.00
_cell.angle_beta   90.00
_cell.angle_gamma   90.00
#
_symmetry.space_group_name_H-M   'P 1'
#
loop_
_entity.id
_entity.type
_entity.pdbx_description
1 polymer ?
#
loop_
_entity_poly.entity_id
_entity_poly.type
_entity_poly.pdbx_seq_one_letter_code
_entity_poly.pdbx_strand_id
1 'polypeptide(L)'
;MRGAPDTIENAAGASGIVGAVASRNRSRRAEDAQGFPYRADGAGAFSSGRTRKRGHMNTQAKRRLIVVTLVIVAVLAVILAYIGSSSAAKTVSVAEAADGSLVGTRVEVTGSVVDNSYSIDNGVLAFDIYDADANDGATVHVSYDGSAASTFGNGVQAICTGELTDEGGTPTVVCTELVTKCPSKYENASEALTVSRLDYYRDSILDKPVKVAGVVKPGTLKKAGESDIRFSLLDADDQTSEVSVKFDGGIPEGIGEGTSVVLTGSLSKDGTFACTDIAQEA
;
A
#
# COMPACT_ATOMS: atom_id res chain seq x y z
N MET A 1 7.64 -3.22 54.22
CA MET A 1 7.01 -4.49 54.64
C MET A 1 6.12 -4.98 53.51
N ARG A 2 6.53 -6.09 52.87
CA ARG A 2 5.74 -7.21 52.32
C ARG A 2 4.51 -6.90 51.44
N GLY A 3 4.36 -7.42 50.21
CA GLY A 3 5.17 -8.41 49.51
C GLY A 3 4.56 -8.78 48.15
N ALA A 4 5.41 -9.26 47.25
CA ALA A 4 5.08 -10.21 46.18
C ALA A 4 4.77 -11.59 46.78
N PRO A 5 4.12 -12.48 46.00
CA PRO A 5 4.80 -13.70 45.51
C PRO A 5 4.43 -14.02 44.04
N ASP A 6 5.38 -14.41 43.19
CA ASP A 6 5.89 -15.78 42.85
C ASP A 6 5.12 -16.54 41.75
N THR A 7 5.70 -16.52 40.56
CA THR A 7 6.17 -17.59 39.66
C THR A 7 5.65 -19.07 39.71
N ILE A 8 5.49 -19.62 38.49
CA ILE A 8 5.64 -21.02 37.94
C ILE A 8 4.44 -22.00 37.91
N GLU A 9 4.08 -22.43 36.68
CA GLU A 9 3.85 -23.82 36.15
C GLU A 9 3.30 -23.66 34.70
N ASN A 10 3.90 -24.04 33.56
CA ASN A 10 4.55 -25.24 33.01
C ASN A 10 3.62 -26.43 32.66
N ALA A 11 3.29 -26.57 31.36
CA ALA A 11 2.95 -27.82 30.64
C ALA A 11 3.04 -27.50 29.13
N ALA A 12 3.90 -28.05 28.26
CA ALA A 12 4.34 -29.41 27.97
C ALA A 12 3.25 -30.34 27.39
N GLY A 13 3.40 -30.74 26.11
CA GLY A 13 2.64 -31.78 25.42
C GLY A 13 2.45 -31.46 23.91
N ALA A 14 3.40 -31.73 23.01
CA ALA A 14 3.90 -33.01 22.47
C ALA A 14 3.06 -33.62 21.31
N SER A 15 3.78 -34.03 20.26
CA SER A 15 3.47 -35.08 19.27
C SER A 15 2.40 -34.76 18.21
N GLY A 16 2.65 -34.72 16.90
CA GLY A 16 3.56 -35.53 16.10
C GLY A 16 2.77 -36.67 15.46
N ILE A 17 2.36 -36.54 14.18
CA ILE A 17 2.08 -37.71 13.34
C ILE A 17 2.40 -37.42 11.86
N VAL A 18 3.37 -38.20 11.38
CA VAL A 18 3.79 -38.42 10.00
C VAL A 18 3.02 -39.62 9.46
N GLY A 19 2.68 -39.61 8.17
CA GLY A 19 2.28 -40.81 7.41
C GLY A 19 0.92 -40.65 6.72
N ALA A 20 0.68 -41.16 5.52
CA ALA A 20 1.50 -41.99 4.66
C ALA A 20 0.96 -41.92 3.22
N VAL A 21 1.89 -41.99 2.28
CA VAL A 21 1.67 -42.36 0.88
C VAL A 21 1.19 -43.81 0.81
N ALA A 22 0.15 -44.09 0.03
CA ALA A 22 -0.14 -45.44 -0.43
C ALA A 22 -0.83 -45.44 -1.80
N SER A 23 -0.01 -45.67 -2.82
CA SER A 23 -0.40 -46.12 -4.14
C SER A 23 -1.01 -47.52 -4.07
N ARG A 24 -2.10 -47.78 -4.80
CA ARG A 24 -2.49 -49.15 -5.22
C ARG A 24 -3.08 -49.15 -6.62
N ASN A 25 -2.19 -49.41 -7.56
CA ASN A 25 -2.46 -49.93 -8.89
C ASN A 25 -2.61 -51.47 -8.78
N ARG A 26 -3.68 -52.06 -9.31
CA ARG A 26 -3.83 -53.51 -9.55
C ARG A 26 -5.02 -53.73 -10.52
N SER A 27 -4.79 -53.70 -11.82
CA SER A 27 -4.47 -54.82 -12.71
C SER A 27 -5.53 -55.93 -12.81
N ARG A 28 -6.12 -56.02 -14.01
CA ARG A 28 -6.46 -57.23 -14.80
C ARG A 28 -7.34 -58.30 -14.15
N ARG A 29 -8.49 -58.56 -14.79
CA ARG A 29 -9.00 -59.92 -14.99
C ARG A 29 -9.44 -60.07 -16.44
N ALA A 30 -8.84 -61.05 -17.09
CA ALA A 30 -9.03 -61.45 -18.47
C ALA A 30 -10.11 -62.54 -18.56
N GLU A 31 -10.62 -62.68 -19.79
CA GLU A 31 -11.02 -63.90 -20.50
C GLU A 31 -11.99 -64.89 -19.84
N ASP A 32 -13.09 -65.15 -20.55
CA ASP A 32 -13.44 -66.52 -20.95
C ASP A 32 -14.25 -66.51 -22.24
N ALA A 33 -13.92 -67.47 -23.10
CA ALA A 33 -14.36 -67.61 -24.48
C ALA A 33 -15.08 -68.96 -24.70
N GLN A 34 -15.75 -69.03 -25.86
CA GLN A 34 -16.07 -70.21 -26.67
C GLN A 34 -17.45 -70.88 -26.54
N GLY A 35 -18.06 -71.12 -27.72
CA GLY A 35 -19.16 -72.07 -27.91
C GLY A 35 -20.05 -71.82 -29.14
N PHE A 36 -19.56 -72.08 -30.35
CA PHE A 36 -20.38 -72.34 -31.57
C PHE A 36 -20.57 -73.86 -31.73
N PRO A 37 -21.70 -74.37 -32.29
CA PRO A 37 -21.72 -74.67 -33.73
C PRO A 37 -23.09 -74.67 -34.47
N TYR A 38 -23.01 -74.37 -35.79
CA TYR A 38 -23.78 -74.86 -36.96
C TYR A 38 -25.31 -75.11 -36.93
N ARG A 39 -26.05 -74.44 -37.85
CA ARG A 39 -26.74 -75.11 -38.99
C ARG A 39 -27.21 -74.13 -40.09
N ALA A 40 -27.37 -74.69 -41.28
CA ALA A 40 -27.33 -74.10 -42.61
C ALA A 40 -28.64 -73.49 -43.14
N ASP A 41 -28.45 -72.67 -44.19
CA ASP A 41 -29.29 -72.41 -45.37
C ASP A 41 -30.74 -71.93 -45.23
N GLY A 42 -31.02 -70.79 -45.87
CA GLY A 42 -32.38 -70.37 -46.20
C GLY A 42 -32.45 -68.93 -46.68
N ALA A 43 -32.61 -68.75 -47.98
CA ALA A 43 -32.72 -67.48 -48.70
C ALA A 43 -33.72 -66.47 -48.11
N GLY A 44 -33.45 -65.17 -48.28
CA GLY A 44 -34.46 -64.14 -48.03
C GLY A 44 -33.97 -62.70 -48.03
N ALA A 45 -34.00 -62.09 -49.22
CA ALA A 45 -34.33 -60.69 -49.47
C ALA A 45 -33.46 -59.56 -48.86
N PHE A 46 -32.81 -58.84 -49.78
CA PHE A 46 -32.62 -57.39 -49.74
C PHE A 46 -33.77 -56.65 -49.05
N SER A 47 -33.47 -55.76 -48.10
CA SER A 47 -34.11 -54.44 -47.99
C SER A 47 -33.67 -53.67 -46.73
N SER A 48 -33.46 -52.37 -46.93
CA SER A 48 -33.68 -51.28 -45.97
C SER A 48 -32.48 -50.83 -45.13
N GLY A 49 -31.90 -49.72 -45.59
CA GLY A 49 -30.98 -48.90 -44.83
C GLY A 49 -31.62 -48.31 -43.59
N ARG A 50 -30.81 -48.12 -42.54
CA ARG A 50 -31.17 -47.29 -41.39
C ARG A 50 -30.37 -46.00 -41.44
N THR A 51 -31.08 -44.95 -41.82
CA THR A 51 -30.69 -43.55 -41.78
C THR A 51 -30.34 -43.11 -40.36
N ARG A 52 -29.23 -42.37 -40.22
CA ARG A 52 -28.91 -41.61 -38.99
C ARG A 52 -30.05 -40.63 -38.70
N LYS A 53 -30.77 -40.83 -37.59
CA LYS A 53 -31.66 -39.80 -37.02
C LYS A 53 -30.81 -38.60 -36.59
N ARG A 54 -30.75 -37.55 -37.42
CA ARG A 54 -30.42 -36.19 -36.96
C ARG A 54 -31.56 -35.76 -36.04
N GLY A 55 -31.26 -35.58 -34.75
CA GLY A 55 -32.21 -35.04 -33.78
C GLY A 55 -32.67 -33.66 -34.22
N HIS A 56 -33.89 -33.57 -34.73
CA HIS A 56 -34.56 -32.31 -34.98
C HIS A 56 -34.90 -31.71 -33.62
N MET A 57 -34.02 -30.85 -33.08
CA MET A 57 -34.35 -30.03 -31.92
C MET A 57 -35.60 -29.20 -32.24
N ASN A 58 -36.64 -29.37 -31.42
CA ASN A 58 -37.90 -28.63 -31.49
C ASN A 58 -37.61 -27.12 -31.64
N THR A 59 -38.15 -26.49 -32.69
CA THR A 59 -38.03 -25.05 -32.96
C THR A 59 -38.51 -24.19 -31.78
N GLN A 60 -39.42 -24.70 -30.96
CA GLN A 60 -39.88 -24.07 -29.72
C GLN A 60 -38.79 -24.04 -28.64
N ALA A 61 -37.99 -25.10 -28.50
CA ALA A 61 -36.88 -25.16 -27.55
C ALA A 61 -35.71 -24.28 -28.01
N LYS A 62 -35.45 -24.21 -29.33
CA LYS A 62 -34.46 -23.28 -29.90
C LYS A 62 -34.83 -21.82 -29.68
N ARG A 63 -36.10 -21.45 -29.92
CA ARG A 63 -36.58 -20.08 -29.67
C ARG A 63 -36.50 -19.71 -28.19
N ARG A 64 -36.88 -20.63 -27.29
CA ARG A 64 -36.77 -20.42 -25.84
C ARG A 64 -35.31 -20.27 -25.40
N LEU A 65 -34.40 -21.08 -25.93
CA LEU A 65 -32.96 -20.97 -25.62
C LEU A 65 -32.41 -19.63 -26.08
N ILE A 66 -32.72 -19.19 -27.31
CA ILE A 66 -32.30 -17.88 -27.83
C ILE A 66 -32.82 -16.73 -26.95
N VAL A 67 -34.10 -16.75 -26.57
CA VAL A 67 -34.69 -15.71 -25.71
C VAL A 67 -34.02 -15.69 -24.34
N VAL A 68 -33.79 -16.85 -23.72
CA VAL A 68 -33.12 -16.94 -22.41
C VAL A 68 -31.70 -16.42 -22.48
N THR A 69 -30.93 -16.78 -23.51
CA THR A 69 -29.57 -16.25 -23.71
C THR A 69 -29.58 -14.73 -23.91
N LEU A 70 -30.54 -14.20 -24.69
CA LEU A 70 -30.66 -12.76 -24.93
C LEU A 70 -30.99 -12.00 -23.65
N VAL A 71 -31.90 -12.54 -22.82
CA VAL A 71 -32.21 -11.95 -21.50
C VAL A 71 -30.99 -11.97 -20.58
N ILE A 72 -30.25 -13.09 -20.51
CA ILE A 72 -29.04 -13.18 -19.70
C ILE A 72 -27.99 -12.16 -20.15
N VAL A 73 -27.77 -12.02 -21.47
CA VAL A 73 -26.83 -11.04 -22.02
C VAL A 73 -27.30 -9.61 -21.75
N ALA A 74 -28.60 -9.32 -21.86
CA ALA A 74 -29.16 -8.00 -21.55
C ALA A 74 -28.99 -7.65 -20.07
N VAL A 75 -29.25 -8.59 -19.17
CA VAL A 75 -29.03 -8.40 -17.72
C VAL A 75 -27.55 -8.19 -17.42
N LEU A 76 -26.66 -9.00 -18.01
CA LEU A 76 -25.21 -8.80 -17.89
C LEU A 76 -24.77 -7.43 -18.43
N ALA A 77 -25.33 -6.97 -19.55
CA ALA A 77 -25.03 -5.65 -20.12
C ALA A 77 -25.49 -4.51 -19.21
N VAL A 78 -26.64 -4.63 -18.54
CA VAL A 78 -27.11 -3.64 -17.55
C VAL A 78 -26.20 -3.61 -16.32
N ILE A 79 -25.82 -4.78 -15.81
CA ILE A 79 -24.87 -4.89 -14.68
C ILE A 79 -23.51 -4.30 -15.07
N LEU A 80 -22.99 -4.63 -16.26
CA LEU A 80 -21.73 -4.10 -16.76
C LEU A 80 -21.81 -2.60 -17.09
N ALA A 81 -22.96 -2.06 -17.47
CA ALA A 81 -23.13 -0.62 -17.64
C ALA A 81 -23.10 0.09 -16.27
N TYR A 82 -23.70 -0.51 -15.24
CA TYR A 82 -23.65 0.00 -13.88
C TYR A 82 -22.21 -0.03 -13.31
N ILE A 83 -21.47 -1.11 -13.54
CA ILE A 83 -20.10 -1.28 -13.05
C ILE A 83 -19.08 -0.52 -13.92
N GLY A 84 -19.27 -0.48 -15.25
CA GLY A 84 -18.36 0.10 -16.23
C GLY A 84 -18.39 1.62 -16.32
N SER A 85 -19.29 2.27 -15.57
CA SER A 85 -19.33 3.73 -15.43
C SER A 85 -18.18 4.28 -14.57
N SER A 86 -17.40 3.42 -13.90
CA SER A 86 -16.21 3.80 -13.11
C SER A 86 -15.00 4.19 -13.98
N SER A 87 -15.24 4.82 -15.12
CA SER A 87 -14.21 5.16 -16.10
C SER A 87 -13.27 6.23 -15.55
N ALA A 88 -12.03 5.80 -15.27
CA ALA A 88 -10.83 6.57 -14.99
C ALA A 88 -11.02 7.85 -14.16
N ALA A 89 -10.58 7.80 -12.89
CA ALA A 89 -10.44 9.00 -12.09
C ALA A 89 -9.48 9.98 -12.78
N LYS A 90 -9.87 11.24 -12.88
CA LYS A 90 -8.95 12.28 -13.36
C LYS A 90 -8.08 12.72 -12.19
N THR A 91 -6.76 12.68 -12.36
CA THR A 91 -5.84 13.28 -11.40
C THR A 91 -6.03 14.80 -11.43
N VAL A 92 -6.31 15.39 -10.27
CA VAL A 92 -6.56 16.82 -10.11
C VAL A 92 -5.80 17.33 -8.89
N SER A 93 -5.43 18.60 -8.90
CA SER A 93 -4.82 19.26 -7.74
C SER A 93 -5.86 19.54 -6.65
N VAL A 94 -5.39 19.79 -5.42
CA VAL A 94 -6.25 20.18 -4.30
C VAL A 94 -6.99 21.49 -4.61
N ALA A 95 -6.32 22.48 -5.20
CA ALA A 95 -6.96 23.74 -5.59
C ALA A 95 -8.09 23.56 -6.61
N GLU A 96 -7.90 22.70 -7.62
CA GLU A 96 -8.92 22.41 -8.63
C GLU A 96 -10.13 21.66 -8.07
N ALA A 97 -9.90 20.77 -7.09
CA ALA A 97 -10.97 20.11 -6.36
C ALA A 97 -11.70 21.09 -5.42
N ALA A 98 -10.99 22.04 -4.81
CA ALA A 98 -11.56 23.09 -3.95
C ALA A 98 -12.38 24.14 -4.71
N ASP A 99 -12.07 24.37 -6.00
CA ASP A 99 -12.84 25.26 -6.87
C ASP A 99 -14.18 24.64 -7.32
N GLY A 100 -14.35 23.32 -7.16
CA GLY A 100 -15.60 22.63 -7.52
C GLY A 100 -15.84 22.49 -9.03
N SER A 101 -14.84 22.79 -9.87
CA SER A 101 -14.94 22.78 -11.33
C SER A 101 -15.29 21.41 -11.94
N LEU A 102 -15.13 20.33 -11.16
CA LEU A 102 -15.29 18.93 -11.58
C LEU A 102 -16.37 18.16 -10.79
N VAL A 103 -17.30 18.87 -10.14
CA VAL A 103 -18.41 18.24 -9.40
C VAL A 103 -19.20 17.27 -10.30
N GLY A 104 -19.53 16.10 -9.76
CA GLY A 104 -20.18 14.98 -10.47
C GLY A 104 -19.22 14.13 -11.31
N THR A 105 -17.90 14.36 -11.21
CA THR A 105 -16.88 13.55 -11.89
C THR A 105 -16.04 12.79 -10.87
N ARG A 106 -15.57 11.60 -11.27
CA ARG A 106 -14.58 10.85 -10.49
C ARG A 106 -13.21 11.51 -10.60
N VAL A 107 -12.65 11.88 -9.46
CA VAL A 107 -11.36 12.56 -9.32
C VAL A 107 -10.42 11.75 -8.44
N GLU A 108 -9.13 11.92 -8.68
CA GLU A 108 -8.04 11.44 -7.82
C GLU A 108 -7.30 12.68 -7.32
N VAL A 109 -7.37 12.91 -6.01
CA VAL A 109 -6.72 14.04 -5.34
C VAL A 109 -5.62 13.50 -4.45
N THR A 110 -4.42 14.05 -4.58
CA THR A 110 -3.30 13.73 -3.68
C THR A 110 -3.01 14.95 -2.82
N GLY A 111 -2.87 14.73 -1.51
CA GLY A 111 -2.53 15.80 -0.58
C GLY A 111 -2.07 15.24 0.76
N SER A 112 -1.52 16.11 1.59
CA SER A 112 -1.19 15.80 2.99
C SER A 112 -2.40 16.06 3.87
N VAL A 113 -2.66 15.17 4.83
CA VAL A 113 -3.77 15.35 5.80
C VAL A 113 -3.47 16.53 6.72
N VAL A 114 -4.40 17.49 6.79
CA VAL A 114 -4.31 18.64 7.69
C VAL A 114 -4.33 18.17 9.15
N ASP A 115 -3.48 18.77 9.99
CA ASP A 115 -3.37 18.39 11.39
C ASP A 115 -4.68 18.60 12.15
N ASN A 116 -5.15 17.55 12.82
CA ASN A 116 -6.37 17.55 13.64
C ASN A 116 -7.67 17.86 12.88
N SER A 117 -7.69 17.69 11.55
CA SER A 117 -8.89 17.89 10.72
C SER A 117 -9.78 16.65 10.61
N TYR A 118 -9.34 15.50 11.10
CA TYR A 118 -10.05 14.24 10.90
C TYR A 118 -11.02 13.90 12.03
N SER A 119 -12.22 13.47 11.66
CA SER A 119 -13.25 12.92 12.56
C SER A 119 -13.77 11.61 11.99
N ILE A 120 -14.17 10.69 12.86
CA ILE A 120 -14.83 9.45 12.46
C ILE A 120 -16.24 9.47 13.06
N ASP A 121 -17.23 9.61 12.20
CA ASP A 121 -18.64 9.67 12.57
C ASP A 121 -19.39 8.53 11.87
N ASN A 122 -20.03 7.65 12.66
CA ASN A 122 -20.77 6.49 12.15
C ASN A 122 -19.98 5.55 11.22
N GLY A 123 -18.65 5.53 11.32
CA GLY A 123 -17.78 4.72 10.46
C GLY A 123 -17.32 5.43 9.18
N VAL A 124 -17.76 6.67 8.96
CA VAL A 124 -17.28 7.55 7.89
C VAL A 124 -16.15 8.42 8.45
N LEU A 125 -14.98 8.35 7.83
CA LEU A 125 -13.84 9.20 8.11
C LEU A 125 -13.97 10.49 7.28
N ALA A 126 -14.13 11.63 7.93
CA ALA A 126 -14.11 12.95 7.33
C ALA A 126 -12.80 13.65 7.69
N PHE A 127 -12.11 14.27 6.74
CA PHE A 127 -10.83 14.96 6.96
C PHE A 127 -10.51 15.93 5.84
N ASP A 128 -9.61 16.88 6.11
CA ASP A 128 -9.14 17.83 5.08
C ASP A 128 -7.74 17.46 4.59
N ILE A 129 -7.51 17.63 3.30
CA ILE A 129 -6.19 17.52 2.67
C ILE A 129 -5.75 18.85 2.08
N TYR A 130 -4.45 19.10 2.12
CA TYR A 130 -3.79 20.25 1.48
C TYR A 130 -2.66 19.78 0.58
N ASP A 131 -2.31 20.57 -0.42
CA ASP A 131 -1.12 20.32 -1.23
C ASP A 131 0.08 21.06 -0.59
N ALA A 132 1.12 20.30 -0.22
CA ALA A 132 2.31 20.86 0.41
C ALA A 132 3.24 21.55 -0.61
N ASP A 133 3.13 21.19 -1.90
CA ASP A 133 3.92 21.78 -2.98
C ASP A 133 3.24 23.04 -3.54
N ALA A 134 1.94 23.21 -3.29
CA ALA A 134 1.18 24.40 -3.66
C ALA A 134 1.28 25.49 -2.58
N ASN A 135 1.65 26.71 -2.99
CA ASN A 135 1.80 27.86 -2.09
C ASN A 135 0.49 28.66 -1.92
N ASP A 136 -0.66 28.04 -2.17
CA ASP A 136 -1.98 28.70 -2.17
C ASP A 136 -2.79 28.47 -0.89
N GLY A 137 -2.37 27.52 -0.05
CA GLY A 137 -3.07 27.16 1.20
C GLY A 137 -4.46 26.56 0.95
N ALA A 138 -4.74 26.09 -0.26
CA ALA A 138 -6.02 25.47 -0.59
C ALA A 138 -6.18 24.14 0.17
N THR A 139 -7.38 23.92 0.70
CA THR A 139 -7.76 22.67 1.37
C THR A 139 -9.01 22.09 0.74
N VAL A 140 -9.10 20.77 0.71
CA VAL A 140 -10.26 20.03 0.19
C VAL A 140 -10.78 19.09 1.26
N HIS A 141 -12.09 19.10 1.43
CA HIS A 141 -12.76 18.18 2.34
C HIS A 141 -12.92 16.80 1.69
N VAL A 142 -12.60 15.75 2.43
CA VAL A 142 -12.67 14.36 1.99
C VAL A 142 -13.53 13.56 2.96
N SER A 143 -14.48 12.80 2.42
CA SER A 143 -15.33 11.88 3.16
C SER A 143 -15.10 10.45 2.66
N TYR A 144 -14.76 9.52 3.56
CA TYR A 144 -14.43 8.13 3.25
C TYR A 144 -15.25 7.17 4.11
N ASP A 145 -16.15 6.41 3.50
CA ASP A 145 -17.01 5.42 4.17
C ASP A 145 -16.29 4.10 4.51
N GLY A 146 -15.02 3.97 4.13
CA GLY A 146 -14.22 2.79 4.44
C GLY A 146 -13.51 2.86 5.78
N SER A 147 -13.00 1.72 6.24
CA SER A 147 -12.12 1.70 7.42
C SER A 147 -10.77 2.34 7.08
N ALA A 148 -10.43 3.42 7.77
CA ALA A 148 -9.12 4.03 7.70
C ALA A 148 -8.03 3.01 8.05
N ALA A 149 -6.93 2.98 7.30
CA ALA A 149 -5.77 2.15 7.65
C ALA A 149 -5.19 2.62 8.98
N SER A 150 -4.57 1.71 9.75
CA SER A 150 -3.89 2.07 11.02
C SER A 150 -2.74 3.07 10.85
N THR A 151 -2.31 3.32 9.61
CA THR A 151 -1.29 4.27 9.21
C THR A 151 -1.84 5.65 8.86
N PHE A 152 -3.15 5.85 8.89
CA PHE A 152 -3.78 7.15 8.67
C PHE A 152 -3.55 8.06 9.88
N GLY A 153 -3.20 9.33 9.63
CA GLY A 153 -2.96 10.32 10.67
C GLY A 153 -2.53 11.68 10.09
N ASN A 154 -2.23 12.61 10.99
CA ASN A 154 -1.75 13.96 10.69
C ASN A 154 -0.50 13.93 9.79
N GLY A 155 -0.46 14.78 8.76
CA GLY A 155 0.69 14.95 7.86
C GLY A 155 1.01 13.76 6.95
N VAL A 156 0.18 12.71 6.94
CA VAL A 156 0.35 11.57 6.04
C VAL A 156 -0.12 11.96 4.63
N GLN A 157 0.63 11.56 3.60
CA GLN A 157 0.19 11.77 2.22
C GLN A 157 -0.95 10.79 1.90
N ALA A 158 -2.12 11.33 1.63
CA ALA A 158 -3.31 10.58 1.24
C ALA A 158 -3.57 10.77 -0.26
N ILE A 159 -3.81 9.66 -0.95
CA ILE A 159 -4.35 9.63 -2.30
C ILE A 159 -5.80 9.21 -2.17
N CYS A 160 -6.69 10.12 -2.52
CA CYS A 160 -8.13 9.97 -2.39
C CYS A 160 -8.74 9.85 -3.77
N THR A 161 -9.31 8.68 -4.07
CA THR A 161 -9.97 8.43 -5.35
C THR A 161 -11.47 8.27 -5.13
N GLY A 162 -12.23 9.22 -5.66
CA GLY A 162 -13.63 9.42 -5.29
C GLY A 162 -14.40 10.26 -6.28
N GLU A 163 -15.66 10.56 -5.96
CA GLU A 163 -16.46 11.51 -6.72
C GLU A 163 -16.43 12.86 -6.03
N LEU A 164 -16.19 13.94 -6.79
CA LEU A 164 -16.31 15.29 -6.26
C LEU A 164 -17.80 15.66 -6.21
N THR A 165 -18.30 15.96 -5.02
CA THR A 165 -19.70 16.32 -4.79
C THR A 165 -19.77 17.71 -4.15
N ASP A 166 -20.90 18.39 -4.32
CA ASP A 166 -21.18 19.63 -3.63
C ASP A 166 -22.13 19.32 -2.46
N GLU A 167 -21.58 19.28 -1.25
CA GLU A 167 -22.37 19.13 -0.03
C GLU A 167 -22.58 20.51 0.61
N GLY A 168 -23.73 21.12 0.33
CA GLY A 168 -24.16 22.35 1.00
C GLY A 168 -23.34 23.60 0.64
N GLY A 169 -22.72 23.64 -0.54
CA GLY A 169 -21.86 24.73 -1.02
C GLY A 169 -20.38 24.52 -0.74
N THR A 170 -19.98 23.37 -0.21
CA THR A 170 -18.58 22.99 0.01
C THR A 170 -18.24 21.78 -0.86
N PRO A 171 -17.25 21.89 -1.77
CA PRO A 171 -16.82 20.77 -2.58
C PRO A 171 -16.17 19.71 -1.70
N THR A 172 -16.78 18.53 -1.65
CA THR A 172 -16.38 17.38 -0.84
C THR A 172 -16.10 16.19 -1.74
N VAL A 173 -14.92 15.60 -1.60
CA VAL A 173 -14.54 14.38 -2.30
C VAL A 173 -15.08 13.18 -1.53
N VAL A 174 -16.11 12.53 -2.06
CA VAL A 174 -16.61 11.25 -1.56
C VAL A 174 -15.65 10.16 -2.03
N CYS A 175 -14.68 9.89 -1.19
CA CYS A 175 -13.61 8.95 -1.40
C CYS A 175 -14.16 7.52 -1.33
N THR A 176 -13.91 6.76 -2.39
CA THR A 176 -14.25 5.33 -2.46
C THR A 176 -13.02 4.45 -2.22
N GLU A 177 -11.83 4.99 -2.49
CA GLU A 177 -10.56 4.31 -2.33
C GLU A 177 -9.56 5.31 -1.74
N LEU A 178 -9.14 5.02 -0.50
CA LEU A 178 -8.18 5.82 0.23
C LEU A 178 -6.87 5.05 0.34
N VAL A 179 -5.81 5.59 -0.25
CA VAL A 179 -4.46 5.04 -0.13
C VAL A 179 -3.59 6.03 0.63
N THR A 180 -3.21 5.67 1.85
CA THR A 180 -2.23 6.44 2.62
C THR A 180 -0.82 6.00 2.25
N LYS A 181 -0.03 6.92 1.73
CA LYS A 181 1.43 6.77 1.68
C LYS A 181 1.98 7.32 2.99
N CYS A 182 2.54 6.45 3.82
CA CYS A 182 3.53 6.92 4.78
C CYS A 182 4.67 7.55 3.96
N PRO A 183 5.16 8.75 4.29
CA PRO A 183 6.36 9.31 3.67
C PRO A 183 7.56 8.45 4.09
N SER A 184 7.75 7.34 3.39
CA SER A 184 8.71 6.31 3.75
C SER A 184 9.04 5.53 2.49
N LYS A 185 9.94 6.12 1.67
CA LYS A 185 11.27 5.52 1.45
C LYS A 185 12.17 6.16 0.39
N TYR A 186 11.72 7.10 -0.44
CA TYR A 186 12.52 7.48 -1.63
C TYR A 186 12.72 8.97 -1.93
N GLU A 187 12.15 9.90 -1.16
CA GLU A 187 12.44 11.34 -1.33
C GLU A 187 13.51 11.88 -0.37
N ASN A 188 13.76 11.19 0.75
CA ASN A 188 14.79 11.56 1.74
C ASN A 188 16.24 11.28 1.29
N ALA A 189 16.46 10.85 0.05
CA ALA A 189 17.80 10.73 -0.51
C ALA A 189 18.29 12.06 -1.13
N SER A 190 17.37 12.96 -1.47
CA SER A 190 17.68 14.28 -2.03
C SER A 190 17.54 15.40 -1.00
N GLU A 191 16.58 15.32 -0.08
CA GLU A 191 16.39 16.32 0.96
C GLU A 191 16.95 15.84 2.29
N ALA A 192 17.86 16.62 2.86
CA ALA A 192 18.45 16.33 4.16
C ALA A 192 17.46 16.68 5.28
N LEU A 193 17.32 15.78 6.26
CA LEU A 193 16.45 16.02 7.43
C LEU A 193 17.04 17.13 8.30
N THR A 194 16.20 17.99 8.88
CA THR A 194 16.68 18.92 9.91
C THR A 194 16.96 18.18 11.23
N VAL A 195 17.76 18.77 12.12
CA VAL A 195 18.10 18.18 13.42
C VAL A 195 16.84 17.96 14.29
N SER A 196 15.87 18.87 14.21
CA SER A 196 14.59 18.74 14.92
C SER A 196 13.78 17.55 14.43
N ARG A 197 13.73 17.33 13.11
CA ARG A 197 13.05 16.16 12.52
C ARG A 197 13.77 14.86 12.86
N LEU A 198 15.10 14.89 12.99
CA LEU A 198 15.89 13.73 13.39
C LEU A 198 15.46 13.22 14.78
N ASP A 199 15.23 14.13 15.74
CA ASP A 199 14.76 13.75 17.08
C ASP A 199 13.31 13.24 17.05
N TYR A 200 12.43 13.90 16.29
CA TYR A 200 11.04 13.46 16.12
C TYR A 200 10.93 12.02 15.59
N TYR A 201 11.76 11.65 14.61
CA TYR A 201 11.75 10.32 14.01
C TYR A 201 12.67 9.31 14.69
N ARG A 202 13.35 9.68 15.78
CA ARG A 202 14.46 8.94 16.40
C ARG A 202 14.27 7.44 16.43
N ASP A 203 13.22 6.94 17.07
CA ASP A 203 12.96 5.51 17.24
C ASP A 203 12.78 4.76 15.91
N SER A 204 12.26 5.45 14.90
CA SER A 204 11.97 4.87 13.59
C SER A 204 13.18 4.82 12.65
N ILE A 205 14.22 5.62 12.92
CA ILE A 205 15.43 5.77 12.09
C ILE A 205 16.72 5.30 12.76
N LEU A 206 16.64 4.72 13.97
CA LEU A 206 17.79 4.10 14.64
C LEU A 206 18.50 3.12 13.71
N ASP A 207 19.83 3.24 13.66
CA ASP A 207 20.73 2.38 12.89
C ASP A 207 20.43 2.36 11.36
N LYS A 208 19.68 3.34 10.84
CA LYS A 208 19.41 3.50 9.40
C LYS A 208 20.23 4.64 8.81
N PRO A 209 20.73 4.50 7.58
CA PRO A 209 21.40 5.59 6.89
C PRO A 209 20.40 6.70 6.55
N VAL A 210 20.69 7.92 6.97
CA VAL A 210 19.92 9.14 6.72
C VAL A 210 20.86 10.31 6.41
N LYS A 211 20.31 11.33 5.77
CA LYS A 211 20.99 12.62 5.59
C LYS A 211 20.41 13.64 6.56
N VAL A 212 21.27 14.44 7.19
CA VAL A 212 20.88 15.47 8.15
C VAL A 212 21.53 16.79 7.77
N ALA A 213 20.74 17.84 7.60
CA ALA A 213 21.20 19.21 7.40
C ALA A 213 21.20 19.96 8.73
N GLY A 214 22.19 20.84 8.87
CA GLY A 214 22.28 21.74 10.01
C GLY A 214 23.54 22.57 9.97
N VAL A 215 23.75 23.34 11.04
CA VAL A 215 24.87 24.27 11.19
C VAL A 215 25.86 23.72 12.20
N VAL A 216 27.15 23.70 11.86
CA VAL A 216 28.20 23.27 12.81
C VAL A 216 28.26 24.24 13.99
N LYS A 217 28.01 23.76 15.21
CA LYS A 217 28.01 24.59 16.41
C LYS A 217 29.39 25.20 16.67
N PRO A 218 29.51 26.54 16.79
CA PRO A 218 30.77 27.18 17.12
C PRO A 218 31.34 26.72 18.47
N GLY A 219 32.67 26.58 18.53
CA GLY A 219 33.42 26.09 19.68
C GLY A 219 33.36 24.57 19.91
N THR A 220 32.71 23.80 19.03
CA THR A 220 32.57 22.33 19.21
C THR A 220 33.46 21.50 18.29
N LEU A 221 34.08 22.12 17.28
CA LEU A 221 34.88 21.43 16.27
C LEU A 221 36.25 21.06 16.85
N LYS A 222 36.49 19.77 17.10
CA LYS A 222 37.76 19.30 17.69
C LYS A 222 38.81 19.01 16.61
N LYS A 223 39.88 18.24 16.86
CA LYS A 223 40.73 17.55 15.83
C LYS A 223 40.44 16.05 15.68
N ALA A 224 40.65 15.48 14.50
CA ALA A 224 40.34 14.06 14.25
C ALA A 224 41.14 13.18 15.23
N GLY A 225 40.47 12.22 15.88
CA GLY A 225 41.07 11.38 16.92
C GLY A 225 41.29 12.06 18.29
N GLU A 226 40.87 13.31 18.49
CA GLU A 226 40.94 13.99 19.80
C GLU A 226 39.82 13.53 20.75
N SER A 227 38.64 13.20 20.21
CA SER A 227 37.56 12.53 20.93
C SER A 227 36.58 11.87 19.98
N ASP A 228 35.78 10.92 20.49
CA ASP A 228 34.74 10.22 19.73
C ASP A 228 33.72 11.18 19.09
N ILE A 229 33.37 12.27 19.78
CA ILE A 229 32.50 13.33 19.23
C ILE A 229 33.37 14.35 18.53
N ARG A 230 33.10 14.58 17.25
CA ARG A 230 33.86 15.48 16.38
C ARG A 230 33.40 16.93 16.52
N PHE A 231 32.09 17.14 16.49
CA PHE A 231 31.41 18.43 16.64
C PHE A 231 29.93 18.20 16.99
N SER A 232 29.20 19.28 17.31
CA SER A 232 27.74 19.26 17.44
C SER A 232 27.11 19.99 16.26
N LEU A 233 26.01 19.45 15.74
CA LEU A 233 25.23 20.04 14.66
C LEU A 233 23.96 20.67 15.24
N LEU A 234 23.73 21.94 14.96
CA LEU A 234 22.53 22.69 15.32
C LEU A 234 21.52 22.62 14.17
N ASP A 235 20.23 22.68 14.50
CA ASP A 235 19.22 22.99 13.50
C ASP A 235 19.44 24.41 12.93
N ALA A 236 19.16 24.60 11.65
CA ALA A 236 19.29 25.90 10.99
C ALA A 236 18.20 26.87 11.46
N ASP A 237 17.00 26.35 11.70
CA ASP A 237 15.82 27.14 12.10
C ASP A 237 15.68 27.22 13.63
N ASP A 238 16.17 26.21 14.36
CA ASP A 238 16.09 26.12 15.82
C ASP A 238 17.43 25.80 16.49
N GLN A 239 18.11 26.85 16.95
CA GLN A 239 19.40 26.71 17.66
C GLN A 239 19.30 26.04 19.04
N THR A 240 18.10 25.66 19.51
CA THR A 240 17.94 24.87 20.74
C THR A 240 18.04 23.37 20.49
N SER A 241 17.82 22.94 19.25
CA SER A 241 17.90 21.55 18.82
C SER A 241 19.30 21.23 18.30
N GLU A 242 20.01 20.32 18.97
CA GLU A 242 21.37 19.92 18.61
C GLU A 242 21.59 18.40 18.67
N VAL A 243 22.47 17.91 17.79
CA VAL A 243 22.90 16.50 17.78
C VAL A 243 24.42 16.39 17.84
N SER A 244 24.91 15.48 18.67
CA SER A 244 26.34 15.17 18.76
C SER A 244 26.78 14.26 17.62
N VAL A 245 27.79 14.68 16.85
CA VAL A 245 28.25 13.97 15.65
C VAL A 245 29.56 13.26 15.93
N LYS A 246 29.58 11.95 15.70
CA LYS A 246 30.80 11.12 15.64
C LYS A 246 31.26 11.03 14.20
N PHE A 247 32.50 11.40 13.92
CA PHE A 247 33.08 11.35 12.58
C PHE A 247 34.58 11.14 12.69
N ASP A 248 35.09 10.08 12.06
CA ASP A 248 36.52 9.76 12.07
C ASP A 248 37.25 10.26 10.81
N GLY A 249 36.50 10.72 9.81
CA GLY A 249 37.05 11.21 8.55
C GLY A 249 37.68 12.60 8.62
N GLY A 250 38.36 12.98 7.54
CA GLY A 250 38.83 14.35 7.33
C GLY A 250 37.67 15.28 7.03
N ILE A 251 37.69 16.48 7.62
CA ILE A 251 36.70 17.52 7.31
C ILE A 251 37.12 18.19 6.00
N PRO A 252 36.23 18.27 4.98
CA PRO A 252 36.51 18.96 3.74
C PRO A 252 36.96 20.41 3.94
N GLU A 253 37.84 20.89 3.06
CA GLU A 253 38.26 22.30 3.05
C GLU A 253 37.04 23.21 2.77
N GLY A 254 36.82 24.21 3.63
CA GLY A 254 35.66 25.11 3.55
C GLY A 254 34.58 24.86 4.61
N ILE A 255 34.60 23.70 5.27
CA ILE A 255 33.70 23.39 6.37
C ILE A 255 34.35 23.80 7.69
N GLY A 256 33.78 24.83 8.32
CA GLY A 256 34.21 25.35 9.60
C GLY A 256 33.07 25.45 10.60
N GLU A 257 33.36 26.13 11.71
CA GLU A 257 32.34 26.49 12.68
C GLU A 257 31.35 27.50 12.09
N GLY A 258 30.06 27.29 12.31
CA GLY A 258 28.99 28.11 11.75
C GLY A 258 28.67 27.84 10.27
N THR A 259 29.29 26.84 9.64
CA THR A 259 28.98 26.44 8.27
C THR A 259 27.77 25.52 8.23
N SER A 260 26.87 25.73 7.26
CA SER A 260 25.77 24.81 6.95
C SER A 260 26.30 23.60 6.18
N VAL A 261 25.97 22.42 6.68
CA VAL A 261 26.47 21.15 6.17
C VAL A 261 25.36 20.11 6.12
N VAL A 262 25.51 19.18 5.18
CA VAL A 262 24.71 17.98 5.07
C VAL A 262 25.58 16.79 5.48
N LEU A 263 25.18 16.12 6.55
CA LEU A 263 25.83 14.91 7.06
C LEU A 263 25.11 13.69 6.51
N THR A 264 25.85 12.71 6.02
CA THR A 264 25.33 11.36 5.76
C THR A 264 25.81 10.44 6.87
N GLY A 265 24.90 9.66 7.45
CA GLY A 265 25.25 8.78 8.57
C GLY A 265 24.04 8.07 9.13
N SER A 266 24.14 7.58 10.36
CA SER A 266 23.03 6.91 11.06
C SER A 266 22.93 7.38 12.50
N LEU A 267 21.70 7.45 13.03
CA LEU A 267 21.48 7.80 14.43
C LEU A 267 21.65 6.56 15.31
N SER A 268 22.59 6.62 16.24
CA SER A 268 22.80 5.56 17.23
C SER A 268 21.81 5.67 18.39
N LYS A 269 21.57 4.55 19.09
CA LYS A 269 20.71 4.50 20.29
C LYS A 269 21.11 5.49 21.37
N ASP A 270 22.41 5.77 21.49
CA ASP A 270 22.97 6.70 22.46
C ASP A 270 22.68 8.18 22.14
N GLY A 271 21.97 8.47 21.03
CA GLY A 271 21.65 9.83 20.58
C GLY A 271 22.77 10.52 19.80
N THR A 272 23.88 9.83 19.55
CA THR A 272 24.96 10.33 18.70
C THR A 272 24.73 9.96 17.25
N PHE A 273 25.00 10.89 16.35
CA PHE A 273 24.96 10.66 14.91
C PHE A 273 26.31 10.12 14.43
N ALA A 274 26.35 8.86 14.00
CA ALA A 274 27.52 8.25 13.39
C ALA A 274 27.59 8.70 11.93
N CYS A 275 28.34 9.76 11.69
CA CYS A 275 28.55 10.34 10.37
C CYS A 275 29.60 9.52 9.59
N THR A 276 29.29 9.25 8.32
CA THR A 276 30.18 8.58 7.38
C THR A 276 30.70 9.52 6.30
N ASP A 277 29.95 10.58 5.99
CA ASP A 277 30.31 11.56 4.97
C ASP A 277 29.74 12.95 5.31
N ILE A 278 30.48 13.99 4.92
CA ILE A 278 30.13 15.39 5.17
C ILE A 278 30.19 16.14 3.83
N ALA A 279 29.09 16.77 3.47
CA ALA A 279 29.02 17.69 2.34
C ALA A 279 28.67 19.10 2.82
N GLN A 280 29.21 20.12 2.15
CA GLN A 280 28.77 21.49 2.37
C GLN A 280 27.41 21.69 1.70
N GLU A 281 26.48 22.37 2.38
CA GLU A 281 25.23 22.80 1.78
C GLU A 281 25.50 23.96 0.81
N ALA A 282 25.08 23.81 -0.44
CA ALA A 282 25.41 24.72 -1.55
C ALA A 282 24.47 25.92 -1.65
#